data_AF-A0A358XKK2-F1
#
_entry.id   AF-A0A358XKK2-F1
#
_cell.length_a   1.000
_cell.length_b   1.000
_cell.length_c   1.000
_cell.angle_alpha   90.00
_cell.angle_beta   90.00
_cell.angle_gamma   90.00
#
_symmetry.space_group_name_H-M   'P 1'
#
loop_
_entity.id
_entity.type
_entity.pdbx_description
1 polymer ?
#
loop_
_entity_poly.entity_id
_entity_poly.type
_entity_poly.pdbx_seq_one_letter_code
_entity_poly.pdbx_strand_id
1 'polypeptide(L)'
;MLSGTGIKIKVLEALSFGIPVVTNQRGVDGLFNKSDNGCLISLDEQAFASHIIELLQEDEFYKIKSNQAIEYMRNNHTVKKEYEVLDAVFNNR
;
A
#
# COMPACT_ATOMS: atom_id res chain seq x y z
N MET A 1 -13.75 -14.98 16.09
CA MET A 1 -12.69 -15.21 15.07
C MET A 1 -12.90 -14.19 13.96
N LEU A 2 -11.93 -13.31 13.68
CA LEU A 2 -11.89 -12.60 12.39
C LEU A 2 -10.84 -13.30 11.53
N SER A 3 -11.16 -14.51 11.06
CA SER A 3 -10.33 -15.20 10.08
C SER A 3 -10.62 -14.59 8.71
N GLY A 4 -9.61 -13.93 8.14
CA GLY A 4 -9.69 -13.29 6.84
C GLY A 4 -9.56 -11.78 6.93
N THR A 5 -8.33 -11.28 6.80
CA THR A 5 -8.14 -9.91 6.28
C THR A 5 -7.35 -9.94 4.97
N GLY A 6 -6.50 -10.96 4.78
CA GLY A 6 -5.68 -11.11 3.58
C GLY A 6 -4.90 -9.84 3.28
N ILE A 7 -4.39 -9.76 2.05
CA ILE A 7 -3.95 -8.49 1.49
C ILE A 7 -5.17 -7.71 0.97
N LYS A 8 -5.20 -6.39 1.19
CA LYS A 8 -6.23 -5.53 0.60
C LYS A 8 -5.90 -5.28 -0.87
N ILE A 9 -6.37 -6.15 -1.75
CA ILE A 9 -6.14 -6.07 -3.20
C ILE A 9 -6.48 -4.67 -3.76
N LYS A 10 -7.60 -4.06 -3.36
CA LYS A 10 -7.95 -2.69 -3.80
C LYS A 10 -6.90 -1.62 -3.45
N VAL A 11 -6.20 -1.78 -2.33
CA VAL A 11 -5.12 -0.87 -1.93
C VAL A 11 -3.89 -1.19 -2.78
N LEU A 12 -3.54 -2.47 -2.90
CA LEU A 12 -2.42 -2.90 -3.73
C LEU A 12 -2.56 -2.48 -5.19
N GLU A 13 -3.75 -2.59 -5.77
CA GLU A 13 -4.07 -2.15 -7.13
C GLU A 13 -3.89 -0.64 -7.27
N ALA A 14 -4.43 0.18 -6.35
CA ALA A 14 -4.23 1.62 -6.39
C ALA A 14 -2.74 1.99 -6.35
N LEU A 15 -1.97 1.36 -5.45
CA LEU A 15 -0.52 1.58 -5.36
C LEU A 15 0.22 1.15 -6.63
N SER A 16 -0.24 0.11 -7.34
CA SER A 16 0.33 -0.34 -8.62
C SER A 16 0.21 0.70 -9.74
N PHE A 17 -0.78 1.58 -9.65
CA PHE A 17 -0.95 2.73 -10.56
C PHE A 17 -0.30 4.01 -10.01
N GLY A 18 0.45 3.93 -8.92
CA GLY A 18 1.05 5.10 -8.27
C GLY A 18 0.03 6.04 -7.65
N ILE A 19 -1.16 5.55 -7.29
CA ILE A 19 -2.23 6.37 -6.69
C ILE A 19 -2.09 6.30 -5.16
N PRO A 20 -1.81 7.43 -4.48
CA PRO A 20 -1.78 7.47 -3.01
C PRO A 20 -3.12 7.08 -2.39
N VAL A 21 -3.09 6.44 -1.22
CA VAL A 21 -4.29 5.94 -0.55
C VAL A 21 -4.40 6.49 0.87
N VAL A 22 -5.47 7.22 1.18
CA VAL A 22 -5.80 7.55 2.57
C VAL A 22 -6.66 6.43 3.15
N THR A 23 -6.24 5.85 4.27
CA THR A 23 -6.92 4.71 4.88
C THR A 23 -6.70 4.64 6.39
N ASN A 24 -7.26 3.63 7.04
CA ASN A 24 -6.99 3.32 8.44
C ASN A 24 -6.06 2.11 8.56
N GLN A 25 -5.71 1.72 9.79
CA GLN A 25 -4.78 0.61 10.01
C GLN A 25 -5.23 -0.71 9.35
N ARG A 26 -6.54 -0.93 9.17
CA ARG A 26 -7.09 -2.12 8.52
C ARG A 26 -6.93 -2.11 7.00
N GLY A 27 -6.79 -0.93 6.40
CA GLY A 27 -6.57 -0.76 4.96
C GLY A 27 -5.21 -1.25 4.50
N VAL A 28 -4.22 -1.30 5.39
CA VAL A 28 -2.87 -1.79 5.10
C VAL A 28 -2.60 -3.18 5.66
N ASP A 29 -3.63 -3.88 6.16
CA ASP A 29 -3.49 -5.27 6.58
C ASP A 29 -2.99 -6.13 5.39
N GLY A 30 -1.95 -6.92 5.65
CA GLY A 30 -1.33 -7.80 4.66
C GLY A 30 -0.25 -7.14 3.78
N LEU A 31 -0.06 -5.81 3.86
CA LEU A 31 1.08 -5.15 3.21
C LEU A 31 2.36 -5.37 4.02
N PHE A 32 3.48 -5.64 3.33
CA PHE A 32 4.80 -5.80 3.96
C PHE A 32 5.23 -4.60 4.82
N ASN A 33 5.14 -3.39 4.26
CA ASN A 33 5.44 -2.15 4.97
C ASN A 33 4.14 -1.41 5.26
N LYS A 34 3.99 -0.90 6.49
CA LYS A 34 2.84 -0.09 6.91
C LYS A 34 3.13 1.41 6.90
N SER A 35 4.37 1.80 6.59
CA SER A 35 4.80 3.18 6.32
C SER A 35 5.50 3.24 4.96
N ASP A 36 5.63 4.44 4.41
CA ASP A 36 6.42 4.71 3.20
C ASP A 36 6.04 3.88 1.97
N ASN A 37 4.75 3.57 1.86
CA ASN A 37 4.17 2.73 0.82
C ASN A 37 3.15 3.49 -0.05
N GLY A 38 3.10 4.82 0.06
CA GLY A 38 2.09 5.67 -0.58
C GLY A 38 0.73 5.72 0.14
N CYS A 39 0.56 4.99 1.25
CA CYS A 39 -0.61 5.11 2.11
C CYS A 39 -0.42 6.17 3.20
N LEU A 40 -1.50 6.90 3.51
CA LEU A 40 -1.63 7.78 4.67
C LEU A 40 -2.61 7.14 5.63
N ILE A 41 -2.16 6.83 6.84
CA ILE A 41 -2.94 6.05 7.81
C ILE A 41 -3.39 6.96 8.94
N SER A 42 -4.72 7.03 9.17
CA SER A 42 -5.29 7.71 10.33
C SER A 42 -6.46 6.93 10.91
N LEU A 43 -6.63 7.01 12.23
CA LEU A 43 -7.86 6.64 12.95
C LEU A 43 -8.66 7.87 13.40
N ASP A 44 -8.04 9.05 13.35
CA ASP A 44 -8.67 10.33 13.65
C ASP A 44 -9.30 10.89 12.37
N GLU A 45 -10.57 11.29 12.48
CA GLU A 45 -11.39 11.75 11.36
C GLU A 45 -10.93 13.10 10.80
N GLN A 46 -10.46 14.02 11.67
CA GLN A 46 -9.93 15.30 11.24
C GLN A 46 -8.62 15.11 10.48
N ALA A 47 -7.69 14.31 11.00
CA ALA A 47 -6.44 13.98 10.32
C ALA A 47 -6.67 13.21 9.01
N PHE A 48 -7.69 12.33 8.95
CA PHE A 48 -8.06 11.63 7.72
C PHE A 48 -8.50 12.62 6.64
N ALA A 49 -9.37 13.57 6.98
CA ALA A 49 -9.80 14.63 6.06
C ALA A 49 -8.62 15.51 5.64
N SER A 50 -7.74 15.88 6.56
CA SER A 50 -6.54 16.68 6.27
C SER A 50 -5.62 15.99 5.27
N HIS A 51 -5.36 14.68 5.40
CA HIS A 51 -4.57 13.94 4.41
C HIS A 51 -5.19 13.95 3.01
N ILE A 52 -6.52 13.86 2.91
CA ILE A 52 -7.21 13.95 1.62
C ILE A 52 -6.99 15.34 1.00
N ILE A 53 -7.20 16.39 1.81
CA ILE A 53 -7.05 17.77 1.36
C ILE A 53 -5.61 18.04 0.92
N GLU A 54 -4.62 17.59 1.71
CA GLU A 54 -3.20 17.73 1.40
C GLU A 54 -2.84 17.05 0.06
N LEU A 55 -3.31 15.82 -0.17
CA LEU A 55 -3.11 15.15 -1.46
C LEU A 55 -3.76 15.86 -2.64
N LEU A 56 -4.87 16.58 -2.44
CA LEU A 56 -5.59 17.29 -3.49
C LEU A 56 -5.03 18.69 -3.77
N GLN A 57 -4.35 19.30 -2.80
CA GLN A 57 -3.89 20.70 -2.89
C GLN A 57 -2.38 20.83 -3.06
N GLU A 58 -1.60 19.88 -2.54
CA GLU A 58 -0.14 19.93 -2.54
C GLU A 58 0.44 18.95 -3.58
N ASP A 59 0.63 19.42 -4.82
CA ASP A 59 1.11 18.61 -5.95
C ASP A 59 2.42 17.88 -5.65
N GLU A 60 3.38 18.53 -4.99
CA GLU A 60 4.65 17.91 -4.63
C GLU A 60 4.47 16.81 -3.58
N PHE A 61 3.57 17.01 -2.61
CA PHE A 61 3.24 15.97 -1.65
C PHE A 61 2.59 14.76 -2.34
N TYR A 62 1.65 15.01 -3.25
CA TYR A 62 1.05 13.95 -4.07
C TYR A 62 2.12 13.16 -4.84
N LYS A 63 3.03 13.85 -5.53
CA LYS A 63 4.13 13.20 -6.28
C LYS A 63 5.02 12.36 -5.38
N ILE A 64 5.36 12.85 -4.18
CA ILE A 64 6.14 12.09 -3.20
C ILE A 64 5.40 10.80 -2.83
N LYS A 65 4.12 10.87 -2.49
CA LYS A 65 3.32 9.69 -2.13
C LYS A 65 3.10 8.73 -3.30
N SER A 66 2.95 9.27 -4.52
CA SER A 66 2.85 8.49 -5.76
C SER A 66 4.14 7.71 -6.04
N ASN A 67 5.30 8.35 -5.87
CA ASN A 67 6.59 7.67 -6.00
C ASN A 67 6.77 6.59 -4.94
N GLN A 68 6.39 6.84 -3.69
CA GLN A 68 6.42 5.83 -2.63
C GLN A 68 5.53 4.62 -2.97
N ALA A 69 4.35 4.82 -3.56
CA ALA A 69 3.48 3.75 -4.01
C ALA A 69 4.15 2.87 -5.09
N ILE A 70 4.74 3.51 -6.10
CA ILE A 70 5.43 2.82 -7.21
C ILE A 70 6.66 2.05 -6.69
N GLU A 71 7.46 2.67 -5.81
CA GLU A 71 8.62 2.04 -5.20
C GLU A 71 8.23 0.85 -4.35
N TYR A 72 7.16 0.97 -3.55
CA TYR A 72 6.62 -0.14 -2.78
C TYR A 72 6.27 -1.34 -3.66
N MET A 73 5.58 -1.11 -4.78
CA MET A 73 5.20 -2.18 -5.71
C MET A 73 6.41 -2.81 -6.40
N ARG A 74 7.37 -2.00 -6.86
CA ARG A 74 8.63 -2.47 -7.44
C ARG A 74 9.45 -3.30 -6.44
N ASN A 75 9.40 -2.93 -5.16
CA ASN A 75 10.17 -3.56 -4.12
C ASN A 75 9.53 -4.81 -3.53
N ASN A 76 8.22 -5.03 -3.69
CA ASN A 76 7.55 -6.13 -3.01
C ASN A 76 6.69 -7.03 -3.90
N HIS A 77 6.14 -6.49 -5.00
CA HIS A 77 5.08 -7.14 -5.77
C HIS A 77 5.36 -7.16 -7.28
N THR A 78 6.61 -7.44 -7.64
CA THR A 78 6.94 -7.75 -9.05
C THR A 78 6.63 -9.21 -9.32
N VAL A 79 6.24 -9.52 -10.57
CA VAL A 79 5.98 -10.89 -11.02
C VAL A 79 7.12 -11.83 -10.62
N LYS A 80 8.38 -11.40 -10.82
CA LYS A 80 9.56 -12.16 -10.43
C LYS A 80 9.59 -12.51 -8.94
N LYS A 81 9.33 -11.53 -8.06
CA LYS A 81 9.33 -11.74 -6.60
C LYS A 81 8.22 -12.67 -6.16
N GLU A 82 7.04 -12.56 -6.76
CA GLU A 82 5.92 -13.46 -6.45
C GLU A 82 6.26 -14.91 -6.87
N TYR A 83 6.87 -15.11 -8.04
CA TYR A 83 7.37 -16.42 -8.44
C TYR A 83 8.47 -16.95 -7.50
N GLU A 84 9.42 -16.11 -7.08
CA GLU A 84 10.45 -16.51 -6.10
C GLU A 84 9.83 -17.03 -4.80
N VAL A 85 8.76 -16.40 -4.30
CA VAL A 85 8.02 -16.87 -3.11
C VAL A 85 7.34 -18.21 -3.37
N LEU A 86 6.65 -18.36 -4.51
CA LEU A 86 5.98 -19.62 -4.86
C LEU A 86 6.98 -20.76 -5.05
N ASP A 87 8.06 -20.53 -5.79
CA ASP A 87 9.14 -21.48 -6.03
C ASP A 87 9.78 -21.93 -4.71
N ALA A 88 10.04 -20.99 -3.79
CA ALA A 88 10.59 -21.32 -2.48
C ALA A 88 9.66 -22.24 -1.65
N VAL A 89 8.35 -22.20 -1.88
CA VAL A 89 7.37 -23.05 -1.18
C VAL A 89 7.20 -24.40 -1.88
N PHE A 90 7.15 -24.41 -3.21
CA PHE A 90 6.84 -25.62 -3.98
C PHE A 90 8.07 -26.43 -4.38
N ASN A 91 9.24 -25.82 -4.55
CA ASN A 91 10.48 -26.51 -4.95
C ASN A 91 11.33 -26.96 -3.74
N ASN A 92 11.02 -26.51 -2.52
CA ASN A 92 11.62 -27.01 -1.27
C ASN A 92 10.81 -28.16 -0.63
N ARG A 93 9.96 -28.83 -1.42
CA ARG A 93 9.18 -30.01 -1.02
C ARG A 93 9.54 -31.22 -1.86
#